data_AF-A0A8S9FQG2-F1
#
_entry.id   AF-A0A8S9FQG2-F1
#
_cell.length_a   1.000
_cell.length_b   1.000
_cell.length_c   1.000
_cell.angle_alpha   90.00
_cell.angle_beta   90.00
_cell.angle_gamma   90.00
#
_symmetry.space_group_name_H-M   'P 1'
#
loop_
_entity.id
_entity.type
_entity.pdbx_description
1 polymer ?
#
loop_
_entity_poly.entity_id
_entity_poly.type
_entity_poly.pdbx_seq_one_letter_code
_entity_poly.pdbx_strand_id
1 'polypeptide(L)'
;MPELVSHILTLRPNKLGVSDSHVWSFHNSGEYSAKSGYLALQSAKTQSTPTLLENDADGWNWNKYRSPKLLPKLKMFLWKIGQNTLPTVENLQKRGMQITTM
;
A
#
# COMPACT_ATOMS: atom_id res chain seq x y z
N MET A 1 17.81 -33.27 -2.50
CA MET A 1 17.76 -33.15 -1.03
C MET A 1 16.65 -34.02 -0.41
N PRO A 2 16.45 -35.31 -0.77
CA PRO A 2 15.53 -36.20 -0.05
C PRO A 2 16.10 -36.78 1.25
N GLU A 3 17.42 -36.68 1.50
CA GLU A 3 18.07 -37.28 2.67
C GLU A 3 17.63 -36.67 4.02
N LEU A 4 17.18 -35.41 4.00
CA LEU A 4 16.77 -34.65 5.19
C LEU A 4 15.34 -34.96 5.65
N VAL A 5 14.53 -35.64 4.84
CA VAL A 5 13.12 -35.92 5.14
C VAL A 5 12.98 -36.70 6.45
N SER A 6 13.86 -37.68 6.66
CA SER A 6 13.91 -38.49 7.88
C SER A 6 14.12 -37.64 9.14
N HIS A 7 15.05 -36.69 9.09
CA HIS A 7 15.37 -35.80 10.20
C HIS A 7 14.26 -34.80 10.47
N ILE A 8 13.63 -34.25 9.43
CA ILE A 8 12.52 -33.31 9.55
C ILE A 8 11.31 -33.97 10.22
N LEU A 9 10.98 -35.22 9.84
CA LEU A 9 9.86 -35.97 10.43
C LEU A 9 10.11 -36.37 11.90
N THR A 10 11.37 -36.36 12.35
CA THR A 10 11.71 -36.64 13.76
C THR A 10 11.48 -35.44 14.67
N LEU A 11 11.42 -34.22 14.09
CA LEU A 11 11.09 -33.03 14.85
C LEU A 11 9.65 -33.14 15.36
N ARG A 12 9.46 -32.96 16.66
CA ARG A 12 8.14 -32.92 17.28
C ARG A 12 7.68 -31.47 17.41
N PRO A 13 6.89 -30.93 16.45
CA PRO A 13 6.47 -29.54 16.48
C PRO A 13 5.56 -29.21 17.68
N ASN A 14 4.82 -30.21 18.19
CA ASN A 14 3.87 -30.02 19.28
C ASN A 14 4.26 -30.79 20.57
N LYS A 15 4.53 -30.05 21.65
CA LYS A 15 4.80 -30.60 22.99
C LYS A 15 3.53 -31.06 23.71
N LEU A 16 2.37 -30.53 23.35
CA LEU A 16 1.07 -30.75 24.01
C LEU A 16 0.25 -31.89 23.40
N GLY A 17 0.72 -32.52 22.31
CA GLY A 17 0.05 -33.68 21.70
C GLY A 17 -1.30 -33.37 21.05
N VAL A 18 -1.63 -32.08 20.86
CA VAL A 18 -2.85 -31.64 20.18
C VAL A 18 -2.73 -31.95 18.69
N SER A 19 -3.79 -32.49 18.10
CA SER A 19 -3.86 -32.74 16.65
C SER A 19 -3.81 -31.43 15.87
N ASP A 20 -3.15 -31.46 14.72
CA ASP A 20 -3.08 -30.29 13.84
C ASP A 20 -4.48 -29.86 13.41
N SER A 21 -4.74 -28.56 13.46
CA SER A 21 -5.99 -27.95 13.01
C SER A 21 -5.72 -26.92 11.93
N HIS A 22 -6.63 -26.83 10.96
CA HIS A 22 -6.57 -25.80 9.94
C HIS A 22 -7.10 -24.49 10.53
N VAL A 23 -6.30 -23.42 10.45
CA VAL A 23 -6.65 -22.08 10.92
C VAL A 23 -6.59 -21.10 9.76
N TRP A 24 -7.70 -20.40 9.52
CA TRP A 24 -7.81 -19.38 8.50
C TRP A 24 -7.20 -18.05 8.97
N SER A 25 -6.06 -17.66 8.41
CA SER A 25 -5.30 -16.48 8.86
C SER A 25 -5.94 -15.12 8.54
N PHE A 26 -6.92 -15.07 7.63
CA PHE A 26 -7.58 -13.82 7.21
C PHE A 26 -8.82 -13.48 8.05
N HIS A 27 -9.05 -14.19 9.15
CA HIS A 27 -10.14 -13.90 10.08
C HIS A 27 -9.72 -14.21 11.52
N ASN A 28 -10.08 -13.32 12.45
CA ASN A 28 -9.64 -13.42 13.85
C ASN A 28 -10.17 -14.66 14.58
N SER A 29 -11.29 -15.24 14.12
CA SER A 29 -11.81 -16.50 14.69
C SER A 29 -11.07 -17.75 14.19
N GLY A 30 -10.21 -17.62 13.18
CA GLY A 30 -9.58 -18.78 12.55
C GLY A 30 -10.50 -19.62 11.68
N GLU A 31 -11.79 -19.27 11.57
CA GLU A 31 -12.77 -19.99 10.75
C GLU A 31 -12.87 -19.39 9.34
N TYR A 32 -13.04 -20.28 8.36
CA TYR A 32 -13.26 -19.89 6.98
C TYR A 32 -14.72 -19.47 6.75
N SER A 33 -14.90 -18.38 6.00
CA SER A 33 -16.21 -17.93 5.51
C SER A 33 -16.04 -17.40 4.08
N ALA A 34 -17.09 -17.49 3.26
CA ALA A 34 -17.07 -16.91 1.91
C ALA A 34 -16.66 -15.41 1.94
N LYS A 35 -17.12 -14.66 2.95
CA LYS A 35 -16.75 -13.25 3.14
C LYS A 35 -15.26 -13.05 3.38
N SER A 36 -14.65 -13.87 4.23
CA SER A 36 -13.21 -13.77 4.52
C SER A 36 -12.36 -14.30 3.37
N GLY A 37 -12.87 -15.25 2.58
CA GLY A 37 -12.28 -15.67 1.30
C GLY A 37 -12.22 -14.53 0.28
N TYR A 38 -13.32 -13.80 0.08
CA TYR A 38 -13.34 -12.63 -0.81
C TYR A 38 -12.38 -11.53 -0.34
N LEU A 39 -12.31 -11.28 0.96
CA LEU A 39 -11.38 -10.31 1.53
C LEU A 39 -9.91 -10.69 1.26
N ALA A 40 -9.57 -11.97 1.38
CA ALA A 40 -8.23 -12.48 1.09
C ALA A 40 -7.84 -12.31 -0.39
N LEU A 41 -8.79 -12.49 -1.31
CA LEU A 41 -8.56 -12.26 -2.73
C LEU A 41 -8.36 -10.77 -3.05
N GLN A 42 -9.11 -9.90 -2.37
CA GLN A 42 -8.98 -8.46 -2.53
C GLN A 42 -7.62 -7.96 -2.04
N SER A 43 -7.18 -8.41 -0.85
CA SER A 43 -5.87 -8.02 -0.31
C SER A 43 -4.69 -8.55 -1.12
N ALA A 44 -4.79 -9.76 -1.69
CA ALA A 44 -3.78 -10.30 -2.60
C ALA A 44 -3.63 -9.45 -3.88
N LYS A 45 -4.74 -8.89 -4.39
CA LYS A 45 -4.72 -7.98 -5.55
C LYS A 45 -4.01 -6.66 -5.23
N THR A 46 -4.27 -6.08 -4.06
CA THR A 46 -3.63 -4.84 -3.55
C THR A 46 -2.13 -5.01 -3.33
N GLN A 47 -1.66 -6.19 -2.90
CA GLN A 47 -0.22 -6.45 -2.69
C GLN A 47 0.58 -6.65 -3.99
N SER A 48 -0.08 -7.05 -5.08
CA SER A 48 0.57 -7.23 -6.38
C SER A 48 0.89 -5.92 -7.11
N THR A 49 0.30 -4.81 -6.66
CA THR A 49 0.66 -3.45 -7.07
C THR A 49 1.55 -2.84 -5.99
N PRO A 50 2.73 -2.27 -6.32
CA PRO A 50 3.55 -1.59 -5.32
C PRO A 50 2.70 -0.49 -4.65
N THR A 51 2.38 -0.73 -3.38
CA THR A 51 1.44 0.04 -2.53
C THR A 51 2.02 1.39 -2.11
N LEU A 52 2.63 2.11 -3.04
CA LEU A 52 3.03 3.51 -2.85
C LEU A 52 1.97 4.49 -3.37
N LEU A 53 0.92 4.01 -4.05
CA LEU A 53 -0.07 4.89 -4.72
C LEU A 53 -1.54 4.68 -4.29
N GLU A 54 -1.88 3.64 -3.51
CA GLU A 54 -3.29 3.35 -3.17
C GLU A 54 -3.84 4.13 -1.97
N ASN A 55 -3.02 4.92 -1.26
CA ASN A 55 -3.53 5.83 -0.22
C ASN A 55 -3.96 7.21 -0.78
N ASP A 56 -3.85 7.44 -2.09
CA ASP A 56 -4.25 8.72 -2.72
C ASP A 56 -5.67 8.67 -3.32
N ALA A 57 -6.53 7.79 -2.81
CA ALA A 57 -7.98 7.92 -3.02
C ALA A 57 -8.57 9.15 -2.30
N ASP A 58 -7.84 9.69 -1.32
CA ASP A 58 -8.14 11.00 -0.73
C ASP A 58 -7.37 12.06 -1.53
N GLY A 59 -8.09 12.77 -2.40
CA GLY A 59 -7.52 13.86 -3.19
C GLY A 59 -6.73 14.85 -2.33
N TRP A 60 -5.80 15.59 -2.96
CA TRP A 60 -4.89 16.55 -2.32
C TRP A 60 -5.44 17.20 -1.03
N ASN A 61 -5.07 16.65 0.14
CA ASN A 61 -5.59 17.09 1.43
C ASN A 61 -4.63 18.09 2.09
N TRP A 62 -4.84 19.38 1.82
CA TRP A 62 -3.98 20.47 2.31
C TRP A 62 -3.83 20.49 3.86
N ASN A 63 -4.82 20.03 4.62
CA ASN A 63 -4.76 19.98 6.08
C ASN A 63 -3.66 19.03 6.60
N LYS A 64 -3.38 17.94 5.86
CA LYS A 64 -2.29 17.02 6.19
C LYS A 64 -0.92 17.67 6.01
N TYR A 65 -0.75 18.46 4.94
CA TYR A 65 0.52 19.11 4.60
C TYR A 65 0.80 20.40 5.38
N ARG A 66 -0.22 21.05 5.95
CA ARG A 66 -0.07 22.26 6.78
C ARG A 66 0.46 21.96 8.18
N SER A 67 0.11 20.81 8.74
CA SER A 67 0.36 20.39 10.12
C SER A 67 1.84 20.18 10.52
N PRO A 68 2.71 19.54 9.71
CA PRO A 68 4.10 19.31 10.12
C PRO A 68 4.92 20.62 10.27
N LYS A 69 5.98 20.58 11.09
CA LYS A 69 6.98 21.64 11.24
C LYS A 69 7.89 21.72 10.00
N LEU A 70 7.32 22.07 8.86
CA LEU A 70 8.06 22.37 7.63
C LEU A 70 8.40 23.86 7.57
N LEU A 71 9.48 24.19 6.88
CA LEU A 71 9.82 25.59 6.58
C LEU A 71 8.65 26.26 5.83
N PRO A 72 8.31 27.52 6.14
CA PRO A 72 7.24 28.25 5.47
C PRO A 72 7.37 28.25 3.93
N LYS A 73 8.61 28.34 3.43
CA LYS A 73 8.92 28.29 1.99
C LYS A 73 8.51 26.96 1.35
N LEU A 74 8.70 25.84 2.07
CA LEU A 74 8.36 24.51 1.59
C LEU A 74 6.84 24.28 1.61
N LYS A 75 6.13 24.82 2.62
CA LYS A 75 4.65 24.79 2.65
C LYS A 75 4.07 25.51 1.43
N MET A 76 4.58 26.70 1.10
CA MET A 76 4.16 27.44 -0.07
C MET A 76 4.47 26.71 -1.38
N PHE A 77 5.61 26.03 -1.46
CA PHE A 77 5.96 25.21 -2.62
C PHE A 77 5.01 24.01 -2.79
N LEU A 78 4.72 23.28 -1.72
CA LEU A 78 3.76 22.17 -1.74
C LEU A 78 2.36 22.65 -2.13
N TRP A 79 1.90 23.77 -1.57
CA TRP A 79 0.62 24.36 -1.97
C TRP A 79 0.57 24.66 -3.48
N LYS A 80 1.66 25.23 -4.03
CA LYS A 80 1.76 25.51 -5.47
C LYS A 80 1.72 24.26 -6.34
N ILE A 81 2.32 23.16 -5.87
CA ILE A 81 2.26 21.84 -6.52
C ILE A 81 0.81 21.34 -6.56
N GLY A 82 0.12 21.31 -5.41
CA GLY A 82 -1.26 20.85 -5.34
C GLY A 82 -2.24 21.64 -6.20
N GLN A 83 -1.97 22.93 -6.38
CA GLN A 83 -2.77 23.82 -7.23
C GLN A 83 -2.35 23.78 -8.72
N ASN A 84 -1.39 22.94 -9.12
CA ASN A 84 -0.83 22.92 -10.48
C ASN A 84 -0.41 24.31 -10.98
N THR A 85 0.12 25.14 -10.08
CA THR A 85 0.52 26.52 -10.38
C THR A 85 1.97 26.66 -10.78
N LEU A 86 2.74 25.57 -10.68
CA LEU A 86 4.11 25.53 -11.18
C LEU A 86 4.11 25.75 -12.70
N PRO A 87 5.02 26.60 -13.23
CA PRO A 87 5.17 26.86 -14.65
C PRO A 87 5.85 25.65 -15.33
N THR A 88 5.20 24.51 -15.27
CA THR A 88 5.55 23.31 -16.02
C THR A 88 5.02 23.48 -17.45
N VAL A 89 5.72 22.92 -18.44
CA VAL A 89 5.32 22.92 -19.86
C VAL A 89 3.84 22.55 -20.02
N GLU A 90 3.40 21.48 -19.37
CA GLU A 90 2.00 21.05 -19.40
C GLU A 90 1.01 22.08 -18.81
N ASN A 91 1.36 22.73 -17.69
CA ASN A 91 0.50 23.74 -17.05
C ASN A 91 0.45 25.05 -17.85
N LEU A 92 1.52 25.38 -18.55
CA LEU A 92 1.57 26.53 -19.46
C LEU A 92 0.71 26.28 -20.71
N GLN A 93 0.79 25.08 -21.30
CA GLN A 93 -0.09 24.64 -22.40
C GLN A 93 -1.56 24.67 -22.01
N LYS A 94 -1.92 24.14 -20.82
CA LYS A 94 -3.30 24.20 -20.28
C LYS A 94 -3.84 25.63 -20.15
N ARG A 95 -2.97 26.62 -19.98
CA ARG A 95 -3.32 28.04 -19.87
C ARG A 95 -3.32 28.77 -21.23
N GLY A 96 -3.14 28.05 -22.33
CA GLY A 96 -3.10 28.62 -23.68
C GLY A 96 -1.81 29.35 -24.01
N MET A 97 -0.74 29.18 -23.22
CA MET A 97 0.56 29.74 -23.57
C MET A 97 1.27 28.80 -24.56
N GLN A 98 1.55 29.33 -25.76
CA GLN A 98 2.36 28.67 -26.76
C GLN A 98 3.81 28.63 -26.28
N ILE A 99 4.31 27.43 -26.02
CA ILE A 99 5.69 27.21 -25.57
C ILE A 99 6.44 26.66 -26.77
N THR A 100 7.22 27.52 -27.41
CA THR A 100 8.13 27.11 -28.47
C THR A 100 9.25 26.31 -27.82
N THR A 101 9.13 24.98 -27.87
CA THR A 101 10.25 24.09 -27.54
C THR A 101 11.19 24.13 -28.75
N MET A 102 12.42 24.61 -28.55
CA MET A 102 13.50 24.50 -29.54
C MET A 102 14.14 23.12 -29.50
#